data_AF-A0A2S9G6V2-F1
#
_entry.id   AF-A0A2S9G6V2-F1
#
_cell.length_a   1.000
_cell.length_b   1.000
_cell.length_c   1.000
_cell.angle_alpha   90.00
_cell.angle_beta   90.00
_cell.angle_gamma   90.00
#
_symmetry.space_group_name_H-M   'P 1'
#
loop_
_entity.id
_entity.type
_entity.pdbx_description
1 polymer ?
#
loop_
_entity_poly.entity_id
_entity_poly.type
_entity_poly.pdbx_seq_one_letter_code
_entity_poly.pdbx_strand_id
1 'polypeptide(L)'
;ERGVTIWDEWASPTGDLGPVYGVQWRSWPTPSGEHIDQISAALDLLKRDPDSRRNIVSAWNVGEIPQMALPPCHAFFQFYVAAGR
;
A
#
# COMPACT_ATOMS: atom_id res chain seq x y z
N GLU A 1 -1.85 -16.78 -13.71
CA GLU A 1 -1.13 -17.84 -12.95
C GLU A 1 -1.91 -18.55 -11.85
N ARG A 2 -3.00 -18.00 -11.27
CA ARG A 2 -3.87 -18.75 -10.31
C ARG A 2 -5.37 -18.72 -10.65
N GLY A 3 -5.72 -18.42 -11.90
CA GLY A 3 -7.13 -18.32 -12.33
C GLY A 3 -7.89 -17.12 -11.72
N VAL A 4 -7.18 -16.10 -11.25
CA VAL A 4 -7.76 -14.84 -10.77
C VAL A 4 -7.70 -13.82 -11.90
N THR A 5 -8.85 -13.26 -12.25
CA THR A 5 -9.04 -12.39 -13.42
C THR A 5 -9.63 -11.02 -13.08
N ILE A 6 -9.78 -10.70 -11.79
CA ILE A 6 -10.48 -9.49 -11.31
C ILE A 6 -9.77 -8.16 -11.64
N TRP A 7 -8.61 -8.22 -12.29
CA TRP A 7 -7.78 -7.07 -12.65
C TRP A 7 -7.63 -6.92 -14.17
N ASP A 8 -8.18 -7.86 -14.94
CA ASP A 8 -7.92 -8.00 -16.37
C ASP A 8 -8.42 -6.76 -17.14
N GLU A 9 -9.54 -6.17 -16.74
CA GLU A 9 -10.15 -5.02 -17.41
C GLU A 9 -9.35 -3.72 -17.28
N TRP A 10 -8.46 -3.62 -16.30
CA TRP A 10 -7.62 -2.44 -16.06
C TRP A 10 -6.18 -2.64 -16.51
N ALA A 11 -5.78 -3.89 -16.75
CA ALA A 11 -4.42 -4.20 -17.12
C ALA A 11 -4.09 -3.69 -18.53
N SER A 12 -2.86 -3.21 -18.70
CA SER A 12 -2.31 -2.89 -20.01
C SER A 12 -2.12 -4.17 -20.85
N PRO A 13 -1.81 -4.06 -22.17
CA PRO A 13 -1.54 -5.24 -23.00
C PRO A 13 -0.39 -6.13 -22.50
N THR A 14 0.49 -5.60 -21.65
CA THR A 14 1.59 -6.36 -21.02
C THR A 14 1.22 -6.89 -19.63
N GLY A 15 -0.01 -6.66 -19.16
CA GLY A 15 -0.48 -7.07 -17.84
C GLY A 15 -0.15 -6.11 -16.69
N ASP A 16 0.37 -4.92 -16.98
CA ASP A 16 0.76 -3.93 -15.96
C ASP A 16 -0.42 -3.04 -15.56
N LEU A 17 -0.49 -2.67 -14.28
CA LEU A 17 -1.51 -1.78 -13.69
C LEU A 17 -0.92 -0.43 -13.25
N GLY A 18 0.41 -0.23 -13.40
CA GLY A 18 1.12 0.87 -12.78
C GLY A 18 1.30 0.67 -11.28
N PRO A 19 1.70 1.72 -10.53
CA PRO A 19 2.09 1.61 -9.13
C PRO A 19 0.87 1.56 -8.19
N VAL A 20 -0.01 0.56 -8.36
CA VAL A 20 -1.20 0.34 -7.52
C VAL A 20 -0.83 -0.19 -6.12
N TYR A 21 -1.81 -0.67 -5.35
CA TYR A 21 -1.70 -1.06 -3.93
C TYR A 21 -0.38 -1.71 -3.51
N GLY A 22 0.04 -2.78 -4.19
CA GLY A 22 1.23 -3.55 -3.80
C GLY A 22 2.52 -2.72 -3.81
N VAL A 23 2.69 -1.84 -4.80
CA VAL A 23 3.83 -0.92 -4.89
C VAL A 23 3.80 0.05 -3.73
N GLN A 24 2.66 0.71 -3.49
CA GLN A 24 2.55 1.70 -2.40
C GLN A 24 2.76 1.06 -1.02
N TRP A 25 2.24 -0.14 -0.79
CA TRP A 25 2.34 -0.80 0.52
C TRP A 25 3.75 -1.29 0.86
N ARG A 26 4.51 -1.77 -0.15
CA ARG A 26 5.80 -2.45 0.08
C ARG A 26 7.00 -1.62 -0.36
N SER A 27 6.78 -0.64 -1.22
CA SER A 27 7.84 0.10 -1.89
C SER A 27 7.34 1.50 -2.25
N TRP A 28 6.83 2.24 -1.26
CA TRP A 28 6.44 3.63 -1.48
C TRP A 28 7.69 4.45 -1.86
N PRO A 29 7.76 5.06 -3.05
CA PRO A 29 8.94 5.80 -3.47
C PRO A 29 9.03 7.15 -2.76
N THR A 30 10.23 7.51 -2.31
CA THR A 30 10.52 8.81 -1.70
C THR A 30 11.21 9.74 -2.69
N PRO A 31 11.15 11.07 -2.48
CA PRO A 31 11.93 12.02 -3.28
C PRO A 31 13.46 11.80 -3.22
N SER A 32 13.97 11.12 -2.18
CA SER A 32 15.39 10.75 -2.06
C SER A 32 15.79 9.54 -2.91
N GLY A 33 14.83 8.86 -3.55
CA GLY A 33 15.05 7.63 -4.32
C GLY A 33 15.04 6.35 -3.47
N GLU A 34 14.75 6.47 -2.17
CA GLU A 34 14.53 5.34 -1.28
C GLU A 34 13.09 4.80 -1.42
N HIS A 35 12.85 3.63 -0.84
CA HIS A 35 11.52 3.03 -0.80
C HIS A 35 11.13 2.70 0.65
N ILE A 36 9.89 3.01 1.02
CA ILE A 36 9.34 2.74 2.35
C ILE A 36 8.44 1.49 2.27
N ASP A 37 8.78 0.44 3.04
CA ASP A 37 7.90 -0.71 3.26
C ASP A 37 6.96 -0.44 4.45
N GLN A 38 5.77 0.06 4.14
CA GLN A 38 4.77 0.44 5.14
C GLN A 38 4.22 -0.77 5.91
N ILE A 39 4.13 -1.94 5.28
CA ILE A 39 3.64 -3.16 5.93
C ILE A 39 4.62 -3.65 6.99
N SER A 40 5.92 -3.66 6.66
CA SER A 40 6.96 -4.00 7.64
C SER A 40 7.00 -2.99 8.79
N ALA A 41 6.91 -1.69 8.48
CA ALA A 41 6.87 -0.64 9.50
C ALA A 41 5.63 -0.76 10.43
N ALA A 42 4.46 -1.08 9.87
CA ALA A 42 3.23 -1.29 10.63
C ALA A 42 3.33 -2.52 11.54
N LEU A 43 3.88 -3.64 11.04
CA LEU A 43 4.12 -4.84 11.83
C LEU A 43 5.09 -4.59 12.99
N ASP A 44 6.16 -3.82 12.74
CA ASP A 44 7.12 -3.46 13.78
C ASP A 44 6.47 -2.57 14.84
N LEU A 45 5.65 -1.59 14.45
CA LEU A 45 4.89 -0.76 15.39
C LEU A 45 3.93 -1.59 16.24
N LEU A 46 3.19 -2.53 15.65
CA LEU A 46 2.31 -3.45 16.40
C LEU A 46 3.07 -4.20 17.50
N LYS A 47 4.33 -4.57 17.25
CA LYS A 47 5.16 -5.32 18.21
C LYS A 47 5.82 -4.43 19.26
N ARG A 48 6.36 -3.28 18.86
CA ARG A 48 7.23 -2.44 19.72
C ARG A 48 6.51 -1.28 20.40
N ASP A 49 5.43 -0.79 19.81
CA ASP A 49 4.67 0.38 20.27
C ASP A 49 3.18 0.24 19.86
N PRO A 50 2.45 -0.74 20.44
CA PRO A 50 1.07 -1.05 20.06
C PRO A 50 0.08 0.09 20.31
N ASP A 51 0.40 1.01 21.22
CA ASP A 51 -0.42 2.20 21.54
C ASP A 51 -0.21 3.35 20.53
N SER A 52 0.70 3.18 19.56
CA SER A 52 0.99 4.17 18.55
C SER A 52 -0.26 4.54 17.75
N ARG A 53 -0.66 5.80 17.85
CA ARG A 53 -1.76 6.38 17.04
C ARG A 53 -1.33 6.73 15.61
N ARG A 54 -0.14 6.29 15.19
CA ARG A 54 0.46 6.57 13.87
C ARG A 54 0.74 5.30 13.08
N ASN A 55 0.23 4.15 13.51
CA ASN A 55 0.37 2.90 12.78
C ASN A 55 -0.58 2.88 11.57
N ILE A 56 -0.10 3.40 10.45
CA ILE A 56 -0.89 3.76 9.27
C ILE A 56 -0.24 3.16 8.02
N VAL A 57 -1.07 2.79 7.06
CA VAL A 57 -0.65 2.47 5.70
C VAL A 57 -1.53 3.25 4.72
N SER A 58 -0.90 3.90 3.74
CA SER A 58 -1.58 4.64 2.68
C SER A 58 -1.22 4.08 1.32
N ALA A 59 -2.22 3.92 0.45
CA ALA A 59 -2.02 3.73 -0.99
C ALA A 59 -2.12 5.06 -1.76
N TRP A 60 -2.51 6.15 -1.11
CA TRP A 60 -2.80 7.42 -1.78
C TRP A 60 -1.52 8.27 -2.00
N ASN A 61 -0.70 7.85 -2.96
CA ASN A 61 0.48 8.61 -3.38
C ASN A 61 0.13 9.60 -4.49
N VAL A 62 -0.04 10.87 -4.11
CA VAL A 62 -0.51 11.95 -5.02
C VAL A 62 0.35 12.07 -6.29
N GLY A 63 1.67 11.87 -6.19
CA GLY A 63 2.58 11.98 -7.33
C GLY A 63 2.46 10.82 -8.34
N GLU A 64 1.90 9.68 -7.91
CA GLU A 64 1.83 8.46 -8.71
C GLU A 64 0.41 8.14 -9.21
N ILE A 65 -0.63 8.78 -8.68
CA ILE A 65 -2.03 8.54 -9.09
C ILE A 65 -2.22 8.56 -10.63
N PRO A 66 -1.67 9.52 -11.40
CA PRO A 66 -1.85 9.55 -12.85
C PRO A 66 -1.23 8.36 -13.61
N GLN A 67 -0.35 7.59 -12.96
CA GLN A 67 0.33 6.43 -13.53
C GLN A 67 -0.39 5.12 -13.20
N MET A 68 -1.38 5.16 -12.31
CA MET A 68 -2.15 3.99 -11.91
C MET A 68 -3.30 3.75 -12.89
N ALA A 69 -3.51 2.50 -13.29
CA ALA A 69 -4.64 2.11 -14.13
C ALA A 69 -5.99 2.47 -13.51
N LEU A 70 -6.06 2.43 -12.17
CA LEU A 70 -7.18 2.95 -11.39
C LEU A 70 -6.66 3.55 -10.07
N PRO A 71 -7.13 4.75 -9.68
CA PRO A 71 -6.80 5.30 -8.37
C PRO A 71 -7.23 4.37 -7.22
N PRO A 72 -6.51 4.33 -6.08
CA PRO A 72 -6.79 3.40 -4.99
C PRO A 72 -8.16 3.70 -4.34
N CYS A 73 -9.10 2.75 -4.38
CA CYS A 73 -10.37 2.86 -3.66
C CYS A 73 -10.18 2.62 -2.15
N HIS A 74 -9.37 1.62 -1.80
CA HIS A 74 -8.97 1.32 -0.42
C HIS A 74 -7.73 2.15 -0.08
N ALA A 75 -7.92 3.46 -0.02
CA ALA A 75 -6.84 4.44 -0.07
C ALA A 75 -5.97 4.48 1.20
N PHE A 76 -6.54 4.16 2.36
CA PHE A 76 -5.92 4.40 3.65
C PHE A 76 -6.48 3.47 4.72
N PHE A 77 -5.63 2.98 5.60
CA PHE A 77 -6.06 2.27 6.81
C PHE A 77 -5.09 2.52 7.98
N GLN A 78 -5.61 2.30 9.19
CA GLN A 78 -4.90 2.49 10.44
C GLN A 78 -5.12 1.28 11.35
N PHE A 79 -4.07 0.86 12.06
CA PHE A 79 -4.16 -0.14 13.10
C PHE A 79 -4.26 0.50 14.48
N TYR A 80 -4.87 -0.24 15.40
CA TYR A 80 -5.01 0.11 16.80
C TYR A 80 -5.00 -1.17 17.63
N VAL A 81 -4.43 -1.13 18.84
CA VAL A 81 -4.43 -2.26 19.77
C VAL A 81 -5.10 -1.85 21.08
N ALA A 82 -6.00 -2.69 21.58
CA ALA A 82 -6.57 -2.55 22.91
C ALA A 82 -6.92 -3.91 23.53
N ALA A 83 -6.54 -4.12 24.79
CA ALA A 83 -6.82 -5.36 25.52
C ALA A 83 -6.40 -6.64 24.75
N GLY A 84 -5.25 -6.56 24.05
CA GLY A 84 -4.69 -7.66 23.26
C GLY A 84 -5.43 -7.95 21.95
N ARG A 85 -6.25 -7.01 21.45
CA ARG A 85 -6.94 -7.08 20.15
C ARG A 85 -6.49 -5.95 19.24
#